data_AF-A0A1F5BDX7-F1
#
_entry.id   AF-A0A1F5BDX7-F1
#
_cell.length_a   1.000
_cell.length_b   1.000
_cell.length_c   1.000
_cell.angle_alpha   90.00
_cell.angle_beta   90.00
_cell.angle_gamma   90.00
#
_symmetry.space_group_name_H-M   'P 1'
#
loop_
_entity.id
_entity.type
_entity.pdbx_description
1 polymer ?
#
loop_
_entity_poly.entity_id
_entity_poly.type
_entity_poly.pdbx_seq_one_letter_code
_entity_poly.pdbx_strand_id
1 'polypeptide(L)'
;MARKGTESVPTLVPYSYIFDQWGGYFGSTSRRFTFSKEANLEVLRRMKRAGIKMGIGTDLVTDWFRYLPIPYITELKYFVEAGYSIPEALAAATKTNSEILDMADKLGTLEPGKLADIAVFDGRPDINLDDLAKVDIVIRDGHLLVKGGEVVIPRHIPVTPPQAKKEGVFRSL
;
A
#
# COMPACT_ATOMS: atom_id res chain seq x y z
N MET A 1 9.47 14.59 -15.05
CA MET A 1 9.21 14.02 -13.71
C MET A 1 10.42 14.20 -12.82
N ALA A 2 11.50 13.44 -13.00
CA ALA A 2 12.71 13.54 -12.17
C ALA A 2 13.22 14.98 -11.93
N ARG A 3 13.45 15.78 -12.99
CA ARG A 3 13.91 17.19 -12.85
C ARG A 3 12.97 18.11 -12.07
N LYS A 4 11.69 17.77 -11.99
CA LYS A 4 10.65 18.57 -11.31
C LYS A 4 10.26 17.99 -9.95
N GLY A 5 10.92 16.92 -9.50
CA GLY A 5 10.53 16.20 -8.29
C GLY A 5 9.18 15.49 -8.39
N THR A 6 8.62 15.31 -9.60
CA THR A 6 7.35 14.58 -9.75
C THR A 6 7.60 13.09 -9.60
N GLU A 7 6.87 12.47 -8.69
CA GLU A 7 6.90 11.04 -8.40
C GLU A 7 5.89 10.27 -9.25
N SER A 8 6.03 8.94 -9.28
CA SER A 8 5.14 8.04 -10.00
C SER A 8 4.66 6.91 -9.12
N VAL A 9 3.40 6.52 -9.27
CA VAL A 9 2.83 5.28 -8.73
C VAL A 9 2.25 4.54 -9.94
N PRO A 10 2.94 3.51 -10.48
CA PRO A 10 2.68 3.00 -11.82
C PRO A 10 1.50 2.01 -11.93
N THR A 11 1.11 1.36 -10.83
CA THR A 11 -0.08 0.50 -10.72
C THR A 11 -0.21 -0.53 -11.84
N LEU A 12 0.70 -1.51 -11.86
CA LEU A 12 0.78 -2.47 -12.97
C LEU A 12 -0.20 -3.64 -12.86
N VAL A 13 -0.57 -4.05 -11.65
CA VAL A 13 -1.47 -5.20 -11.41
C VAL A 13 -2.83 -5.12 -12.12
N PRO A 14 -3.56 -3.99 -12.17
CA PRO A 14 -4.83 -3.89 -12.88
C PRO A 14 -4.72 -4.28 -14.35
N TYR A 15 -3.62 -3.90 -14.99
CA TYR A 15 -3.39 -4.23 -16.40
C TYR A 15 -3.24 -5.73 -16.59
N SER A 16 -2.43 -6.39 -15.75
CA SER A 16 -2.30 -7.85 -15.79
C SER A 16 -3.65 -8.54 -15.58
N TYR A 17 -4.43 -8.11 -14.59
CA TYR A 17 -5.74 -8.70 -14.31
C TYR A 17 -6.73 -8.50 -15.46
N ILE A 18 -6.84 -7.28 -15.98
CA ILE A 18 -7.74 -6.95 -17.09
C ILE A 18 -7.39 -7.75 -18.34
N PHE A 19 -6.10 -7.86 -18.69
CA PHE A 19 -5.69 -8.56 -19.90
C PHE A 19 -5.79 -10.07 -19.76
N ASP A 20 -5.38 -10.63 -18.63
CA ASP A 20 -5.43 -12.07 -18.40
C ASP A 20 -6.86 -12.58 -18.29
N GLN A 21 -7.78 -11.78 -17.72
CA GLN A 21 -9.19 -12.19 -17.54
C GLN A 21 -10.07 -11.90 -18.76
N TRP A 22 -9.88 -10.76 -19.43
CA TRP A 22 -10.82 -10.28 -20.46
C TRP A 22 -10.20 -10.18 -21.86
N GLY A 23 -8.94 -10.55 -22.04
CA GLY A 23 -8.27 -10.54 -23.35
C GLY A 23 -8.10 -9.15 -23.96
N GLY A 24 -8.34 -8.09 -23.18
CA GLY A 24 -8.36 -6.70 -23.63
C GLY A 24 -8.94 -5.77 -22.55
N TYR A 25 -8.83 -4.47 -22.75
CA TYR A 25 -9.28 -3.48 -21.75
C TYR A 25 -10.82 -3.46 -21.66
N PHE A 26 -11.39 -4.11 -20.63
CA PHE A 26 -12.83 -4.22 -20.40
C PHE A 26 -13.61 -4.67 -21.66
N GLY A 27 -13.10 -5.67 -22.38
CA GLY A 27 -13.72 -6.18 -23.61
C GLY A 27 -13.59 -5.25 -24.84
N SER A 28 -12.83 -4.16 -24.72
CA SER A 28 -12.51 -3.30 -25.88
C SER A 28 -11.51 -4.01 -26.81
N THR A 29 -11.83 -4.03 -28.11
CA THR A 29 -10.92 -4.48 -29.18
C THR A 29 -10.00 -3.36 -29.70
N SER A 30 -10.01 -2.20 -29.04
CA SER A 30 -9.21 -1.06 -29.45
C SER A 30 -7.72 -1.35 -29.32
N ARG A 31 -7.00 -1.24 -30.44
CA ARG A 31 -5.53 -1.32 -30.51
C ARG A 31 -4.83 -0.22 -29.70
N ARG A 32 -5.54 0.81 -29.22
CA ARG A 32 -4.97 1.81 -28.31
C ARG A 32 -4.72 1.26 -26.90
N PHE A 33 -5.38 0.17 -26.53
CA PHE A 33 -5.27 -0.44 -25.19
C PHE A 33 -4.62 -1.83 -25.22
N THR A 34 -3.87 -2.16 -26.28
CA THR A 34 -3.00 -3.35 -26.29
C THR A 34 -1.74 -3.04 -25.50
N PHE A 35 -1.85 -2.96 -24.18
CA PHE A 35 -0.69 -3.00 -23.30
C PHE A 35 -0.33 -4.47 -23.08
N SER A 36 0.93 -4.82 -23.28
CA SER A 36 1.46 -6.10 -22.82
C SER A 36 2.14 -5.90 -21.47
N LYS A 37 2.23 -6.97 -20.69
CA LYS A 37 3.06 -6.99 -19.46
C LYS A 37 4.46 -6.43 -19.74
N GLU A 38 5.08 -6.85 -20.85
CA GLU A 38 6.43 -6.40 -21.21
C GLU A 38 6.50 -4.91 -21.56
N ALA A 39 5.49 -4.36 -22.26
CA ALA A 39 5.44 -2.93 -22.53
C ALA A 39 5.34 -2.12 -21.23
N ASN A 40 4.52 -2.58 -20.28
CA ASN A 40 4.38 -1.95 -18.97
C ASN A 40 5.67 -2.02 -18.15
N LEU A 41 6.33 -3.18 -18.13
CA LEU A 41 7.62 -3.34 -17.48
C LEU A 41 8.69 -2.46 -18.12
N GLU A 42 8.72 -2.31 -19.45
CA GLU A 42 9.67 -1.41 -20.10
C GLU A 42 9.43 0.06 -19.73
N VAL A 43 8.18 0.50 -19.56
CA VAL A 43 7.89 1.83 -19.00
C VAL A 43 8.47 1.95 -17.58
N LEU A 44 8.28 0.94 -16.73
CA LEU A 44 8.83 0.93 -15.37
C LEU A 44 10.37 0.99 -15.36
N ARG A 45 11.03 0.21 -16.23
CA ARG A 45 12.49 0.24 -16.40
C ARG A 45 12.97 1.61 -16.89
N ARG A 46 12.26 2.25 -17.82
CA ARG A 46 12.58 3.62 -18.29
C ARG A 46 12.49 4.64 -17.17
N MET A 47 11.43 4.56 -16.35
CA MET A 47 11.27 5.46 -15.21
C MET A 47 12.39 5.26 -14.18
N LYS A 48 12.76 4.01 -13.88
CA LYS A 48 13.93 3.70 -13.03
C LYS A 48 15.22 4.32 -13.59
N ARG A 49 15.55 4.05 -14.87
CA ARG A 49 16.76 4.59 -15.53
C ARG A 49 16.79 6.12 -15.55
N ALA A 50 15.63 6.76 -15.62
CA ALA A 50 15.50 8.21 -15.58
C ALA A 50 15.63 8.82 -14.18
N GLY A 51 15.79 7.99 -13.12
CA GLY A 51 15.87 8.45 -11.74
C GLY A 51 14.55 9.02 -11.21
N ILE A 52 13.41 8.55 -11.73
CA ILE A 52 12.10 8.94 -11.21
C ILE A 52 11.87 8.17 -9.91
N LYS A 53 11.50 8.89 -8.85
CA LYS A 53 11.09 8.27 -7.59
C LYS A 53 9.74 7.58 -7.80
N MET A 54 9.66 6.30 -7.45
CA MET A 54 8.49 5.46 -7.70
C MET A 54 8.02 4.76 -6.42
N GLY A 55 6.75 4.99 -6.10
CA GLY A 55 6.05 4.34 -5.00
C GLY A 55 5.31 3.08 -5.45
N ILE A 56 4.96 2.24 -4.49
CA ILE A 56 4.10 1.07 -4.72
C ILE A 56 2.65 1.46 -4.52
N GLY A 57 1.81 1.13 -5.51
CA GLY A 57 0.36 1.23 -5.43
C GLY A 57 -0.26 0.28 -6.43
N THR A 58 -1.41 -0.29 -6.08
CA THR A 58 -2.01 -1.40 -6.83
C THR A 58 -3.21 -1.02 -7.67
N ASP A 59 -3.84 0.13 -7.38
CA ASP A 59 -5.10 0.55 -8.02
C ASP A 59 -6.15 -0.59 -8.05
N LEU A 60 -6.28 -1.29 -6.92
CA LEU A 60 -7.34 -2.29 -6.77
C LEU A 60 -8.68 -1.58 -6.68
N VAL A 61 -9.50 -1.81 -7.70
CA VAL A 61 -10.87 -1.31 -7.77
C VAL A 61 -11.86 -2.43 -7.47
N THR A 62 -13.13 -2.06 -7.31
CA THR A 62 -14.26 -2.97 -7.11
C THR A 62 -14.04 -3.94 -5.94
N ASP A 63 -13.97 -5.23 -6.22
CA ASP A 63 -13.84 -6.32 -5.29
C ASP A 63 -12.48 -7.01 -5.34
N TRP A 64 -11.51 -6.47 -6.08
CA TRP A 64 -10.19 -7.08 -6.22
C TRP A 64 -9.38 -7.07 -4.92
N PHE A 65 -9.74 -6.23 -3.95
CA PHE A 65 -9.17 -6.26 -2.60
C PHE A 65 -9.35 -7.62 -1.91
N ARG A 66 -10.34 -8.43 -2.32
CA ARG A 66 -10.57 -9.78 -1.80
C ARG A 66 -9.43 -10.75 -2.12
N TYR A 67 -8.59 -10.43 -3.11
CA TYR A 67 -7.44 -11.24 -3.49
C TYR A 67 -6.16 -10.84 -2.74
N LEU A 68 -6.20 -9.82 -1.88
CA LEU A 68 -5.07 -9.45 -1.04
C LEU A 68 -4.61 -10.64 -0.18
N PRO A 69 -3.29 -10.79 0.05
CA PRO A 69 -2.22 -9.84 -0.30
C PRO A 69 -1.59 -10.05 -1.69
N ILE A 70 -2.03 -11.04 -2.47
CA ILE A 70 -1.34 -11.47 -3.70
C ILE A 70 -1.14 -10.34 -4.74
N PRO A 71 -2.16 -9.51 -5.07
CA PRO A 71 -1.98 -8.34 -5.93
C PRO A 71 -0.87 -7.40 -5.44
N TYR A 72 -0.83 -7.12 -4.14
CA TYR A 72 0.17 -6.20 -3.57
C TYR A 72 1.58 -6.77 -3.70
N ILE A 73 1.76 -8.05 -3.37
CA ILE A 73 3.04 -8.75 -3.54
C ILE A 73 3.47 -8.77 -5.01
N THR A 74 2.51 -8.94 -5.92
CA THR A 74 2.75 -8.96 -7.37
C THR A 74 3.27 -7.60 -7.87
N GLU A 75 2.75 -6.49 -7.35
CA GLU A 75 3.26 -5.14 -7.68
C GLU A 75 4.73 -4.97 -7.28
N LEU A 76 5.12 -5.44 -6.07
CA LEU A 76 6.53 -5.42 -5.66
C LEU A 76 7.40 -6.33 -6.55
N LYS A 77 6.88 -7.50 -6.96
CA LYS A 77 7.57 -8.40 -7.89
C LYS A 77 7.80 -7.75 -9.26
N TYR A 78 6.89 -6.92 -9.75
CA TYR A 78 7.13 -6.16 -10.99
C TYR A 78 8.24 -5.13 -10.86
N PHE A 79 8.39 -4.49 -9.69
CA PHE A 79 9.56 -3.65 -9.44
C PHE A 79 10.86 -4.47 -9.52
N VAL A 80 10.88 -5.66 -8.91
CA VAL A 80 12.04 -6.56 -9.00
C VAL A 80 12.32 -6.99 -10.43
N GLU A 81 11.29 -7.37 -11.20
CA GLU A 81 11.40 -7.71 -12.63
C GLU A 81 11.85 -6.52 -13.50
N ALA A 82 11.55 -5.29 -13.08
CA ALA A 82 12.07 -4.06 -13.68
C ALA A 82 13.48 -3.66 -13.17
N GLY A 83 14.13 -4.53 -12.40
CA GLY A 83 15.52 -4.41 -11.98
C GLY A 83 15.73 -3.77 -10.61
N TYR A 84 14.70 -3.65 -9.77
CA TYR A 84 14.86 -3.35 -8.35
C TYR A 84 15.41 -4.55 -7.59
N SER A 85 16.25 -4.32 -6.59
CA SER A 85 16.50 -5.35 -5.58
C SER A 85 15.26 -5.50 -4.68
N ILE A 86 15.12 -6.65 -4.01
CA ILE A 86 14.02 -6.87 -3.05
C ILE A 86 14.01 -5.79 -1.95
N PRO A 87 15.14 -5.43 -1.33
CA PRO A 87 15.18 -4.31 -0.38
C PRO A 87 14.76 -2.97 -0.99
N GLU A 88 15.13 -2.67 -2.25
CA GLU A 88 14.68 -1.45 -2.91
C GLU A 88 13.16 -1.44 -3.15
N ALA A 89 12.57 -2.59 -3.49
CA ALA A 89 11.11 -2.72 -3.66
C ALA A 89 10.38 -2.55 -2.31
N LEU A 90 10.92 -3.09 -1.21
CA LEU A 90 10.39 -2.86 0.14
C LEU A 90 10.53 -1.39 0.57
N ALA A 91 11.64 -0.74 0.24
CA ALA A 91 11.82 0.69 0.47
C ALA A 91 10.81 1.52 -0.36
N ALA A 92 10.55 1.12 -1.62
CA ALA A 92 9.51 1.73 -2.45
C ALA A 92 8.12 1.65 -1.79
N ALA A 93 7.80 0.51 -1.17
CA ALA A 93 6.55 0.28 -0.46
C ALA A 93 6.42 1.00 0.89
N THR A 94 7.53 1.50 1.45
CA THR A 94 7.57 2.06 2.81
C THR A 94 8.09 3.50 2.80
N LYS A 95 9.41 3.69 2.91
CA LYS A 95 10.07 5.00 2.93
C LYS A 95 9.66 5.87 1.73
N THR A 96 9.71 5.34 0.52
CA THR A 96 9.40 6.11 -0.68
C THR A 96 7.93 6.52 -0.72
N ASN A 97 7.02 5.62 -0.36
CA ASN A 97 5.60 5.94 -0.24
C ASN A 97 5.34 7.01 0.83
N SER A 98 6.05 6.98 1.96
CA SER A 98 5.89 8.03 2.98
C SER A 98 6.42 9.38 2.53
N GLU A 99 7.48 9.42 1.71
CA GLU A 99 7.94 10.64 1.05
C GLU A 99 6.89 11.18 0.05
N ILE A 100 6.30 10.32 -0.77
CA ILE A 100 5.26 10.71 -1.76
C ILE A 100 4.01 11.27 -1.07
N LEU A 101 3.69 10.77 0.13
CA LEU A 101 2.55 11.21 0.91
C LEU A 101 2.83 12.45 1.77
N ASP A 102 4.03 13.04 1.71
CA ASP A 102 4.49 14.11 2.61
C ASP A 102 4.38 13.72 4.10
N MET A 103 4.69 12.46 4.42
CA MET A 103 4.63 11.87 5.77
C MET A 103 5.94 11.20 6.21
N ALA A 104 7.06 11.46 5.52
CA ALA A 104 8.34 10.83 5.83
C ALA A 104 8.91 11.17 7.22
N ASP A 105 8.45 12.26 7.83
CA ASP A 105 8.72 12.65 9.21
C ASP A 105 7.91 11.84 10.23
N LYS A 106 6.80 11.20 9.80
CA LYS A 106 5.85 10.49 10.66
C LYS A 106 5.88 8.99 10.50
N LEU A 107 6.10 8.46 9.28
CA LEU A 107 6.01 7.02 9.01
C LEU A 107 6.93 6.56 7.87
N GLY A 108 6.95 5.25 7.63
CA GLY A 108 7.65 4.61 6.51
C GLY A 108 9.04 4.07 6.85
N THR A 109 9.60 4.40 8.01
CA THR A 109 10.82 3.77 8.55
C THR A 109 10.71 3.58 10.06
N LEU A 110 11.46 2.62 10.60
CA LEU A 110 11.53 2.35 12.05
C LEU A 110 12.59 3.24 12.70
N GLU A 111 12.19 4.45 13.09
CA GLU A 111 13.06 5.45 13.71
C GLU A 111 12.37 6.06 14.95
N PRO A 112 13.13 6.44 16.00
CA PRO A 112 12.56 7.12 17.16
C PRO A 112 11.78 8.39 16.78
N GLY A 113 10.59 8.54 17.34
CA GLY A 113 9.71 9.70 17.11
C GLY A 113 8.66 9.53 16.00
N LYS A 114 8.77 8.47 15.19
CA LYS A 114 7.74 8.11 14.18
C LYS A 114 6.59 7.31 14.79
N LEU A 115 5.48 7.26 14.07
CA LEU A 115 4.32 6.42 14.40
C LEU A 115 4.74 4.95 14.50
N ALA A 116 4.19 4.24 15.48
CA ALA A 116 4.41 2.82 15.65
C ALA A 116 3.53 2.00 14.70
N ASP A 117 3.80 2.15 13.40
CA ASP A 117 3.22 1.38 12.30
C ASP A 117 4.21 0.28 11.88
N ILE A 118 3.95 -0.95 12.34
CA ILE A 118 4.89 -2.07 12.24
C ILE A 118 4.14 -3.32 11.75
N ALA A 119 4.67 -3.96 10.73
CA ALA A 119 4.25 -5.30 10.31
C ALA A 119 5.41 -6.28 10.52
N VAL A 120 5.11 -7.42 11.15
CA VAL A 120 6.05 -8.53 11.37
C VAL A 120 5.55 -9.73 10.58
N PHE A 121 6.47 -10.42 9.93
CA PHE A 121 6.18 -11.54 9.05
C PHE A 121 6.92 -12.79 9.52
N ASP A 122 6.26 -13.94 9.46
CA ASP A 122 6.87 -15.25 9.68
C ASP A 122 7.63 -15.70 8.42
N GLY A 123 8.79 -15.11 8.20
CA GLY A 123 9.62 -15.37 7.03
C GLY A 123 10.66 -14.29 6.79
N ARG A 124 11.19 -14.26 5.57
CA ARG A 124 12.26 -13.35 5.14
C ARG A 124 11.79 -12.56 3.92
N PRO A 125 10.90 -11.56 4.08
CA PRO A 125 10.41 -10.75 2.96
C PRO A 125 11.52 -9.95 2.26
N ASP A 126 12.66 -9.74 2.92
CA ASP A 126 13.88 -9.16 2.37
C ASP A 126 14.63 -10.08 1.38
N ILE A 127 14.31 -11.38 1.39
CA ILE A 127 14.86 -12.42 0.50
C ILE A 127 13.79 -12.98 -0.44
N ASN A 128 12.57 -13.17 0.05
CA ASN A 128 11.45 -13.73 -0.68
C ASN A 128 10.18 -12.92 -0.43
N LEU A 129 9.75 -12.13 -1.42
CA LEU A 129 8.56 -11.27 -1.31
C LEU A 129 7.26 -12.05 -1.03
N ASP A 130 7.18 -13.35 -1.32
CA ASP A 130 5.99 -14.15 -0.99
C ASP A 130 5.78 -14.29 0.52
N ASP A 131 6.82 -14.11 1.34
CA ASP A 131 6.69 -14.12 2.80
C ASP A 131 5.91 -12.91 3.33
N LEU A 132 5.64 -11.89 2.52
CA LEU A 132 4.70 -10.81 2.86
C LEU A 132 3.27 -11.31 3.06
N ALA A 133 2.93 -12.52 2.59
CA ALA A 133 1.64 -13.15 2.88
C ALA A 133 1.56 -13.77 4.28
N LYS A 134 2.69 -13.93 4.96
CA LYS A 134 2.81 -14.59 6.27
C LYS A 134 2.83 -13.56 7.40
N VAL A 135 1.83 -12.69 7.43
CA VAL A 135 1.71 -11.65 8.46
C VAL A 135 1.48 -12.31 9.82
N ASP A 136 2.35 -12.03 10.78
CA ASP A 136 2.23 -12.53 12.15
C ASP A 136 1.68 -11.46 13.09
N ILE A 137 2.27 -10.26 13.04
CA ILE A 137 1.90 -9.12 13.90
C ILE A 137 1.69 -7.88 13.06
N VAL A 138 0.63 -7.12 13.36
CA VAL A 138 0.44 -5.76 12.85
C VAL A 138 0.16 -4.85 14.03
N ILE A 139 0.99 -3.81 14.16
CA ILE A 139 0.80 -2.70 15.08
C ILE A 139 0.56 -1.46 14.22
N ARG A 140 -0.49 -0.69 14.54
CA ARG A 140 -0.78 0.58 13.88
C ARG A 140 -1.01 1.63 14.94
N ASP A 141 -0.28 2.74 14.86
CA ASP A 141 -0.32 3.83 15.84
C ASP A 141 -0.13 3.31 17.28
N GLY A 142 0.74 2.31 17.47
CA GLY A 142 1.00 1.68 18.77
C GLY A 142 -0.07 0.68 19.24
N HIS A 143 -1.15 0.49 18.48
CA HIS A 143 -2.21 -0.47 18.78
C HIS A 143 -1.99 -1.79 18.05
N LEU A 144 -1.98 -2.90 18.81
CA LEU A 144 -1.91 -4.25 18.27
C LEU A 144 -3.23 -4.61 17.56
N LEU A 145 -3.17 -4.81 16.24
CA LEU A 145 -4.32 -5.14 15.40
C LEU A 145 -4.33 -6.60 14.94
N VAL A 146 -3.16 -7.21 14.75
CA VAL A 146 -3.02 -8.63 14.37
C VAL A 146 -1.98 -9.28 15.27
N LYS A 147 -2.25 -10.51 15.71
CA LYS A 147 -1.32 -11.33 16.50
C LYS A 147 -1.49 -12.80 16.15
N GLY A 148 -0.41 -13.49 15.80
CA GLY A 148 -0.49 -14.89 15.38
C GLY A 148 -1.26 -15.06 14.07
N GLY A 149 -1.24 -14.04 13.19
CA GLY A 149 -2.02 -14.00 11.96
C GLY A 149 -3.53 -13.72 12.15
N GLU A 150 -4.01 -13.56 13.38
CA GLU A 150 -5.43 -13.34 13.69
C GLU A 150 -5.71 -11.88 14.05
N VAL A 151 -6.87 -11.36 13.62
CA VAL A 151 -7.31 -10.01 13.96
C VAL A 151 -7.65 -9.93 15.45
N VAL A 152 -7.04 -8.97 16.14
CA VAL A 152 -7.31 -8.70 17.55
C VAL A 152 -8.48 -7.73 17.66
N ILE A 153 -9.58 -8.17 18.28
CA ILE A 153 -10.70 -7.30 18.62
C ILE A 153 -10.48 -6.79 20.06
N PRO A 154 -10.21 -5.49 20.26
CA PRO A 154 -10.04 -4.96 21.60
C PRO A 154 -11.34 -5.07 22.39
N ARG A 155 -11.22 -5.28 23.71
CA ARG A 155 -12.38 -5.32 24.60
C ARG A 155 -13.10 -3.97 24.57
N HIS A 156 -14.43 -3.99 24.50
CA HIS A 156 -15.24 -2.78 24.58
C HIS A 156 -14.86 -1.97 25.83
N ILE A 157 -14.49 -0.71 25.63
CA ILE A 157 -14.30 0.26 26.70
C ILE A 157 -15.65 0.98 26.86
N PRO A 158 -16.35 0.82 28.00
CA PRO A 158 -17.58 1.56 28.25
C PRO A 158 -17.31 3.05 28.18
N VAL A 159 -17.99 3.74 27.25
CA VAL A 159 -17.96 5.20 27.19
C VAL A 159 -19.15 5.70 27.98
N THR A 160 -18.91 6.62 28.93
CA THR A 160 -20.01 7.22 29.67
C THR A 160 -20.86 8.06 28.71
N PRO A 161 -22.19 7.89 28.68
CA PRO A 161 -23.05 8.78 27.92
C PRO A 161 -22.80 10.24 28.33
N PRO A 162 -22.86 11.20 27.38
CA PRO A 162 -22.75 12.61 27.74
C PRO A 162 -23.81 12.95 28.79
N GLN A 163 -23.39 13.56 29.91
CA GLN A 163 -24.33 14.00 30.93
C GLN A 163 -25.22 15.11 30.38
N ALA A 164 -26.49 15.13 30.79
CA ALA A 164 -27.39 16.23 30.49
C ALA A 164 -26.72 17.55 30.92
N LYS A 165 -26.63 18.53 30.01
CA LYS A 165 -26.28 19.90 30.40
C LYS A 165 -27.31 20.30 31.44
N LYS A 166 -26.89 20.58 32.68
CA LYS A 166 -27.78 21.17 33.69
C LYS A 166 -28.39 22.41 33.05
N GLU A 167 -29.70 22.36 32.81
CA GLU A 167 -30.43 23.47 32.22
C GLU A 167 -30.12 24.73 33.03
N GLY A 168 -29.58 25.73 32.35
CA GLY A 168 -29.59 27.09 32.89
C GLY A 168 -31.04 27.45 33.10
N VAL A 169 -31.40 27.62 34.37
CA VAL A 169 -32.68 28.16 34.84
C VAL A 169 -33.15 29.22 33.85
N PHE A 170 -34.19 28.91 33.07
CA PHE A 170 -34.95 29.91 32.33
C PHE A 170 -35.49 30.88 33.38
N ARG A 171 -34.82 32.01 33.57
CA ARG A 171 -35.38 33.13 34.31
C ARG A 171 -36.56 33.63 33.49
N SER A 172 -37.76 33.37 34.00
CA SER A 172 -39.00 33.99 33.52
C SER A 172 -38.83 35.51 33.51
N LEU A 173 -39.17 36.13 32.37
CA LEU A 173 -39.31 37.58 32.20
C LEU A 173 -40.41 38.15 33.10
#